data_AF-A0A7Y6PSX0-F1
#
_entry.id   AF-A0A7Y6PSX0-F1
#
_cell.length_a   1.000
_cell.length_b   1.000
_cell.length_c   1.000
_cell.angle_alpha   90.00
_cell.angle_beta   90.00
_cell.angle_gamma   90.00
#
_symmetry.space_group_name_H-M   'P 1'
#
loop_
_entity.id
_entity.type
_entity.pdbx_description
1 polymer ?
#
loop_
_entity_poly.entity_id
_entity_poly.type
_entity_poly.pdbx_seq_one_letter_code
_entity_poly.pdbx_strand_id
1 'polypeptide(L)'
;MTTQAGMLTCPHCGAGAKSTDHHCSHCNTELMMKACPRCLARSFSGHKHCPGCGAELDLVAKTPGKELPCPRCTTPLHARLVGDIVIDECGSCMGLFLDQVAIRRVIADRQQARAEALLGALPNQVASQIVKPGQKMYVKCPVCTTMMNRKLFAMGAGVIVDVCRDHGTFFDTGELPRVIEFVMQGGLEKAEKKEIERRRAQLAVDRARGTPVIMPPVTDTRTPGSALVDILFSLLG
;
A
#
# COMPACT_ATOMS: atom_id res chain seq x y z
N MET A 1 4.46 -38.10 -11.98
CA MET A 1 4.68 -37.45 -10.67
C MET A 1 3.42 -36.70 -10.30
N THR A 2 2.68 -37.21 -9.33
CA THR A 2 1.34 -36.75 -8.94
C THR A 2 1.45 -35.41 -8.21
N THR A 3 1.15 -34.30 -8.88
CA THR A 3 1.00 -32.97 -8.28
C THR A 3 -0.22 -33.01 -7.37
N GLN A 4 -0.03 -33.25 -6.07
CA GLN A 4 -1.10 -33.05 -5.10
C GLN A 4 -1.42 -31.55 -5.02
N ALA A 5 -2.59 -31.18 -5.50
CA ALA A 5 -3.09 -29.81 -5.44
C ALA A 5 -3.08 -29.32 -3.99
N GLY A 6 -2.42 -28.18 -3.74
CA GLY A 6 -2.39 -27.51 -2.43
C GLY A 6 -1.13 -27.74 -1.58
N MET A 7 -0.14 -28.51 -2.05
CA MET A 7 1.16 -28.63 -1.39
C MET A 7 2.15 -27.58 -1.90
N LEU A 8 2.90 -26.98 -0.97
CA LEU A 8 4.00 -26.04 -1.21
C LEU A 8 5.33 -26.75 -1.04
N THR A 9 6.37 -26.27 -1.71
CA THR A 9 7.70 -26.89 -1.68
C THR A 9 8.53 -26.35 -0.51
N CYS A 10 9.09 -27.24 0.31
CA CYS A 10 10.07 -26.87 1.34
C CYS A 10 11.28 -26.21 0.67
N PRO A 11 11.71 -25.03 1.14
CA PRO A 11 12.83 -24.29 0.54
C PRO A 11 14.19 -24.92 0.87
N HIS A 12 14.25 -25.82 1.85
CA HIS A 12 15.49 -26.46 2.28
C HIS A 12 15.73 -27.82 1.61
N CYS A 13 14.74 -28.72 1.65
CA CYS A 13 14.90 -30.10 1.14
C CYS A 13 14.05 -30.43 -0.10
N GLY A 14 13.18 -29.51 -0.55
CA GLY A 14 12.33 -29.72 -1.72
C GLY A 14 11.09 -30.60 -1.49
N ALA A 15 10.88 -31.13 -0.28
CA ALA A 15 9.70 -31.93 0.02
C ALA A 15 8.39 -31.13 -0.02
N GLY A 16 7.27 -31.79 -0.33
CA GLY A 16 5.94 -31.17 -0.25
C GLY A 16 5.51 -30.96 1.21
N ALA A 17 5.01 -29.78 1.53
CA ALA A 17 4.46 -29.43 2.83
C ALA A 17 3.16 -28.62 2.66
N LYS A 18 2.26 -28.73 3.64
CA LYS A 18 0.99 -28.00 3.62
C LYS A 18 1.22 -26.56 4.04
N SER A 19 0.42 -25.64 3.53
CA SER A 19 0.49 -24.21 3.90
C SER A 19 0.27 -23.90 5.39
N THR A 20 -0.25 -24.87 6.15
CA THR A 20 -0.46 -24.81 7.61
C THR A 20 0.70 -25.38 8.42
N ASP A 21 1.67 -26.03 7.77
CA ASP A 21 2.78 -26.67 8.47
C ASP A 21 3.77 -25.60 8.93
N HIS A 22 4.15 -25.67 10.21
CA HIS A 22 5.16 -24.81 10.81
C HIS A 22 6.57 -25.40 10.76
N HIS A 23 6.68 -26.70 10.46
CA HIS A 23 7.93 -27.42 10.28
C HIS A 23 7.80 -28.44 9.15
N CYS A 24 8.87 -28.66 8.39
CA CYS A 24 8.89 -29.69 7.35
C CYS A 24 8.95 -31.08 7.97
N SER A 25 8.02 -31.97 7.63
CA SER A 25 8.01 -33.37 8.09
C SER A 25 9.23 -34.20 7.66
N HIS A 26 10.04 -33.70 6.71
CA HIS A 26 11.18 -34.42 6.16
C HIS A 26 12.53 -33.93 6.71
N CYS A 27 12.79 -32.61 6.67
CA CYS A 27 14.07 -32.05 7.12
C CYS A 27 13.96 -31.25 8.43
N ASN A 28 12.76 -31.16 9.00
CA ASN A 28 12.45 -30.42 10.23
C ASN A 28 12.78 -28.91 10.21
N THR A 29 13.08 -28.33 9.05
CA THR A 29 13.25 -26.87 8.91
C THR A 29 11.94 -26.15 9.22
N GLU A 30 12.03 -25.02 9.94
CA GLU A 30 10.90 -24.13 10.17
C GLU A 30 10.31 -23.62 8.84
N LEU A 31 8.99 -23.65 8.77
CA LEU A 31 8.22 -23.24 7.59
C LEU A 31 7.38 -22.03 7.94
N MET A 32 7.77 -20.88 7.38
CA MET A 32 7.04 -19.62 7.53
C MET A 32 6.49 -19.17 6.19
N MET A 33 5.20 -18.88 6.13
CA MET A 33 4.54 -18.47 4.88
C MET A 33 4.85 -17.01 4.53
N LYS A 34 5.18 -16.76 3.26
CA LYS A 34 5.27 -15.42 2.65
C LYS A 34 4.49 -15.37 1.33
N ALA A 35 4.03 -14.17 0.96
CA ALA A 35 3.45 -13.95 -0.35
C ALA A 35 4.50 -13.40 -1.31
N CYS A 36 4.50 -13.85 -2.56
CA CYS A 36 5.34 -13.27 -3.60
C CYS A 36 4.90 -11.81 -3.85
N PRO A 37 5.84 -10.84 -3.87
CA PRO A 37 5.49 -9.44 -4.10
C PRO A 37 4.99 -9.15 -5.53
N ARG A 38 5.28 -10.04 -6.49
CA ARG A 38 4.88 -9.89 -7.90
C ARG A 38 3.54 -10.54 -8.22
N CYS A 39 3.35 -11.81 -7.86
CA CYS A 39 2.16 -12.57 -8.24
C CYS A 39 1.26 -12.96 -7.06
N LEU A 40 1.64 -12.60 -5.83
CA LEU A 40 0.92 -12.91 -4.58
C LEU A 40 0.76 -14.41 -4.27
N ALA A 41 1.34 -15.30 -5.08
CA ALA A 41 1.39 -16.72 -4.77
C ALA A 41 2.07 -16.93 -3.41
N ARG A 42 1.46 -17.79 -2.59
CA ARG A 42 2.02 -18.16 -1.30
C ARG A 42 3.18 -19.12 -1.48
N SER A 43 4.24 -18.92 -0.71
CA SER A 43 5.43 -19.76 -0.71
C SER A 43 6.06 -19.74 0.69
N PHE A 44 6.88 -20.74 1.02
CA PHE A 44 7.65 -20.70 2.26
C PHE A 44 8.82 -19.71 2.16
N SER A 45 9.13 -19.09 3.29
CA SER A 45 10.28 -18.22 3.48
C SER A 45 11.56 -19.06 3.33
N GLY A 46 12.52 -18.59 2.52
CA GLY A 46 13.74 -19.32 2.17
C GLY A 46 13.91 -19.61 0.67
N HIS A 47 12.83 -19.57 -0.12
CA HIS A 47 12.96 -19.59 -1.58
C HIS A 47 13.63 -18.31 -2.08
N LYS A 48 14.68 -18.45 -2.90
CA LYS A 48 15.32 -17.35 -3.64
C LYS A 48 14.47 -16.83 -4.79
N HIS A 49 13.63 -17.68 -5.39
CA HIS A 49 12.73 -17.32 -6.49
C HIS A 49 11.33 -17.88 -6.24
N CYS A 50 10.31 -17.16 -6.68
CA CYS A 50 8.92 -17.56 -6.54
C CYS A 50 8.65 -18.80 -7.39
N PRO A 51 8.22 -19.93 -6.79
CA PRO A 51 7.89 -21.14 -7.55
C PRO A 51 6.73 -20.94 -8.55
N GLY A 52 5.91 -19.90 -8.35
CA GLY A 52 4.76 -19.60 -9.22
C GLY A 52 5.10 -18.71 -10.42
N CYS A 53 5.86 -17.62 -10.23
CA CYS A 53 6.13 -16.64 -11.29
C CYS A 53 7.61 -16.38 -11.60
N GLY A 54 8.53 -17.03 -10.89
CA GLY A 54 9.98 -16.87 -11.08
C GLY A 54 10.58 -15.58 -10.52
N ALA A 55 9.77 -14.67 -9.94
CA ALA A 55 10.30 -13.45 -9.33
C ALA A 55 11.29 -13.75 -8.22
N GLU A 56 12.41 -13.02 -8.20
CA GLU A 56 13.37 -13.10 -7.10
C GLU A 56 12.69 -12.67 -5.79
N LEU A 57 12.87 -13.48 -4.76
CA LEU A 57 12.25 -13.37 -3.44
C LEU A 57 13.29 -12.98 -2.39
N ASP A 58 14.42 -12.42 -2.84
CA ASP A 58 15.59 -12.14 -2.04
C ASP A 58 15.21 -11.35 -0.80
N LEU A 59 15.67 -11.89 0.32
CA LEU A 59 15.56 -11.31 1.65
C LEU A 59 16.21 -9.94 1.59
N VAL A 60 15.45 -8.89 1.86
CA VAL A 60 16.08 -7.58 1.96
C VAL A 60 16.29 -7.19 3.40
N ALA A 61 17.58 -6.93 3.63
CA ALA A 61 18.18 -5.89 4.44
C ALA A 61 17.39 -5.45 5.68
N LYS A 62 17.83 -6.05 6.78
CA LYS A 62 17.93 -5.38 8.07
C LYS A 62 18.80 -4.12 7.89
N THR A 63 18.19 -2.95 7.70
CA THR A 63 18.85 -1.70 8.08
C THR A 63 18.63 -1.54 9.58
N PRO A 64 19.68 -1.36 10.41
CA PRO A 64 19.52 -1.22 11.86
C PRO A 64 18.97 0.18 12.16
N GLY A 65 17.66 0.35 11.99
CA GLY A 65 16.90 1.51 12.43
C GLY A 65 16.06 1.15 13.66
N LYS A 66 15.77 2.16 14.49
CA LYS A 66 14.94 2.05 15.69
C LYS A 66 13.59 1.41 15.33
N GLU A 67 13.24 0.31 15.98
CA GLU A 67 11.94 -0.35 15.82
C GLU A 67 10.81 0.65 16.10
N LEU A 68 10.04 0.96 15.07
CA LEU A 68 8.95 1.91 15.13
C LEU A 68 7.73 1.27 15.81
N PRO A 69 7.07 1.92 16.79
CA PRO A 69 5.89 1.35 17.43
C PRO A 69 4.68 1.43 16.51
N CYS A 70 3.91 0.34 16.36
CA CYS A 70 2.68 0.36 15.58
C CYS A 70 1.68 1.41 16.12
N PRO A 71 1.16 2.31 15.28
CA PRO A 71 0.21 3.35 15.72
C PRO A 71 -1.09 2.83 16.35
N ARG A 72 -1.51 1.60 16.01
CA ARG A 72 -2.73 0.96 16.53
C ARG A 72 -2.49 0.20 17.83
N CYS A 73 -1.58 -0.77 17.78
CA CYS A 73 -1.38 -1.76 18.84
C CYS A 73 -0.03 -1.67 19.55
N THR A 74 0.82 -0.70 19.20
CA THR A 74 2.15 -0.45 19.79
C THR A 74 3.20 -1.55 19.60
N THR A 75 2.82 -2.71 19.03
CA THR A 75 3.76 -3.76 18.62
C THR A 75 4.81 -3.20 17.65
N PRO A 76 6.10 -3.56 17.79
CA PRO A 76 7.14 -3.17 16.84
C PRO A 76 6.76 -3.45 15.39
N LEU A 77 6.95 -2.45 14.54
CA LEU A 77 6.89 -2.60 13.10
C LEU A 77 8.19 -3.21 12.61
N HIS A 78 8.08 -4.11 11.64
CA HIS A 78 9.20 -4.81 11.04
C HIS A 78 9.36 -4.33 9.61
N ALA A 79 10.54 -3.79 9.29
CA ALA A 79 10.87 -3.39 7.93
C ALA A 79 10.91 -4.60 7.01
N ARG A 80 10.22 -4.50 5.88
CA ARG A 80 10.14 -5.50 4.81
C ARG A 80 10.34 -4.79 3.48
N LEU A 81 11.32 -5.21 2.68
CA LEU A 81 11.41 -4.71 1.31
C LEU A 81 10.46 -5.47 0.38
N VAL A 82 9.84 -4.72 -0.51
CA VAL A 82 8.98 -5.20 -1.59
C VAL A 82 9.48 -4.54 -2.86
N GLY A 83 10.19 -5.29 -3.71
CA GLY A 83 10.89 -4.68 -4.86
C GLY A 83 12.11 -3.91 -4.38
N ASP A 84 12.12 -2.59 -4.56
CA ASP A 84 13.09 -1.60 -4.06
C ASP A 84 12.50 -0.71 -2.95
N ILE A 85 11.26 -0.98 -2.50
CA ILE A 85 10.52 -0.15 -1.54
C ILE A 85 10.52 -0.79 -0.16
N VAL A 86 10.89 -0.04 0.87
CA VAL A 86 10.79 -0.46 2.28
C VAL A 86 9.38 -0.20 2.80
N ILE A 87 8.79 -1.19 3.45
CA ILE A 87 7.49 -1.13 4.10
C ILE A 87 7.63 -1.62 5.53
N ASP A 88 7.16 -0.86 6.51
CA ASP A 88 7.15 -1.24 7.91
C ASP A 88 5.83 -1.95 8.25
N GLU A 89 5.88 -3.25 8.55
CA GLU A 89 4.71 -4.11 8.78
C GLU A 89 4.54 -4.48 10.24
N CYS A 90 3.32 -4.34 10.77
CA CYS A 90 2.98 -4.78 12.11
C CYS A 90 2.63 -6.27 12.15
N GLY A 91 3.40 -7.10 12.85
CA GLY A 91 3.12 -8.54 13.01
C GLY A 91 1.83 -8.88 13.78
N SER A 92 1.22 -7.92 14.49
CA SER A 92 0.00 -8.15 15.28
C SER A 92 -1.26 -7.72 14.53
N CYS A 93 -1.34 -6.46 14.11
CA CYS A 93 -2.52 -5.93 13.44
C CYS A 93 -2.42 -5.94 11.92
N MET A 94 -1.28 -6.35 11.33
CA MET A 94 -1.06 -6.35 9.88
C MET A 94 -1.19 -4.96 9.22
N GLY A 95 -1.05 -3.89 10.02
CA GLY A 95 -1.00 -2.52 9.52
C GLY A 95 0.36 -2.22 8.90
N LEU A 96 0.39 -1.31 7.93
CA LEU A 96 1.58 -0.96 7.18
C LEU A 96 1.89 0.53 7.36
N PHE A 97 3.15 0.86 7.61
CA PHE A 97 3.65 2.22 7.54
C PHE A 97 4.61 2.35 6.36
N LEU A 98 4.35 3.33 5.51
CA LEU A 98 5.21 3.67 4.38
C LEU A 98 5.64 5.11 4.55
N ASP A 99 6.94 5.37 4.39
CA ASP A 99 7.42 6.74 4.33
C ASP A 99 6.91 7.46 3.07
N GLN A 100 7.14 8.78 2.99
CA GLN A 100 6.67 9.57 1.87
C GLN A 100 7.26 9.12 0.53
N VAL A 101 8.53 8.73 0.50
CA VAL A 101 9.19 8.30 -0.75
C VAL A 101 8.58 6.98 -1.21
N ALA A 102 8.43 6.03 -0.29
CA ALA A 102 7.84 4.72 -0.52
C ALA A 102 6.41 4.81 -1.05
N ILE A 103 5.51 5.58 -0.41
CA ILE A 103 4.11 5.66 -0.88
C ILE A 103 3.99 6.36 -2.23
N ARG A 104 4.78 7.41 -2.49
CA ARG A 104 4.79 8.08 -3.80
C ARG A 104 5.26 7.13 -4.89
N ARG A 105 6.29 6.33 -4.62
CA ARG A 105 6.81 5.33 -5.54
C ARG A 105 5.77 4.25 -5.84
N VAL A 106 5.10 3.70 -4.81
CA VAL A 106 4.03 2.71 -4.98
C VAL A 106 2.93 3.23 -5.91
N ILE A 107 2.48 4.48 -5.73
CA ILE A 107 1.43 5.06 -6.56
C ILE A 107 1.91 5.27 -8.00
N ALA A 108 3.10 5.85 -8.18
CA ALA A 108 3.68 6.12 -9.49
C ALA A 108 3.88 4.84 -10.30
N ASP A 109 4.46 3.81 -9.70
CA ASP A 109 4.70 2.52 -10.37
C ASP A 109 3.40 1.84 -10.78
N ARG A 110 2.31 1.99 -10.00
CA ARG A 110 0.99 1.44 -10.37
C ARG A 110 0.31 2.22 -11.49
N GLN A 111 0.43 3.54 -11.51
CA GLN A 111 -0.04 4.33 -12.64
C GLN A 111 0.71 3.98 -13.92
N GLN A 112 2.04 3.81 -13.84
CA GLN A 112 2.87 3.41 -14.96
C GLN A 112 2.51 2.00 -15.45
N ALA A 113 2.43 1.02 -14.54
CA ALA A 113 2.05 -0.35 -14.88
C ALA A 113 0.65 -0.42 -15.51
N ARG A 114 -0.28 0.44 -15.08
CA ARG A 114 -1.60 0.57 -15.71
C ARG A 114 -1.50 1.16 -17.12
N ALA A 115 -0.72 2.23 -17.31
CA ALA A 115 -0.52 2.83 -18.62
C ALA A 115 0.05 1.80 -19.62
N GLU A 116 0.98 0.98 -19.15
CA GLU A 116 1.54 -0.16 -19.90
C GLU A 116 0.51 -1.27 -20.15
N ALA A 117 -0.30 -1.63 -19.14
CA ALA A 117 -1.35 -2.66 -19.28
C ALA A 117 -2.52 -2.21 -20.18
N LEU A 118 -2.81 -0.90 -20.28
CA LEU A 118 -3.76 -0.37 -21.27
C LEU A 118 -3.23 -0.49 -22.70
N LEU A 119 -1.91 -0.58 -22.88
CA LEU A 119 -1.25 -0.87 -24.16
C LEU A 119 -1.12 -2.38 -24.44
N GLY A 120 -1.33 -3.24 -23.43
CA GLY A 120 -1.31 -4.71 -23.55
C GLY A 120 -2.19 -5.37 -22.48
N ALA A 121 -3.46 -5.65 -22.82
CA ALA A 121 -4.52 -5.97 -21.87
C ALA A 121 -4.36 -7.30 -21.13
N LEU A 122 -4.33 -7.26 -19.78
CA LEU A 122 -4.82 -8.34 -18.90
C LEU A 122 -5.30 -7.76 -17.54
N PRO A 123 -6.38 -8.30 -16.94
CA PRO A 123 -6.86 -7.87 -15.62
C PRO A 123 -6.19 -8.69 -14.50
N ASN A 124 -6.09 -8.11 -13.30
CA ASN A 124 -5.75 -8.86 -12.09
C ASN A 124 -6.67 -8.44 -10.94
N GLN A 125 -7.37 -9.41 -10.35
CA GLN A 125 -8.26 -9.22 -9.20
C GLN A 125 -7.61 -9.78 -7.93
N VAL A 126 -7.68 -9.04 -6.83
CA VAL A 126 -7.20 -9.49 -5.52
C VAL A 126 -8.38 -9.53 -4.55
N ALA A 127 -8.57 -10.67 -3.88
CA ALA A 127 -9.67 -10.87 -2.95
C ALA A 127 -9.50 -10.02 -1.67
N SER A 128 -10.59 -9.36 -1.26
CA SER A 128 -10.66 -8.45 -0.12
C SER A 128 -11.00 -9.18 1.19
N GLN A 129 -10.40 -8.76 2.31
CA GLN A 129 -10.87 -9.09 3.66
C GLN A 129 -11.44 -7.84 4.35
N ILE A 130 -12.47 -8.07 5.16
CA ILE A 130 -13.26 -7.05 5.87
C ILE A 130 -12.53 -6.69 7.19
N VAL A 131 -12.35 -5.40 7.44
CA VAL A 131 -11.74 -4.86 8.67
C VAL A 131 -12.66 -5.12 9.87
N LYS A 132 -12.12 -5.63 10.99
CA LYS A 132 -12.87 -5.88 12.23
C LYS A 132 -13.26 -4.56 12.94
N PRO A 133 -14.48 -4.43 13.49
CA PRO A 133 -14.86 -3.26 14.30
C PRO A 133 -14.05 -3.18 15.61
N GLY A 134 -13.55 -1.98 15.98
CA GLY A 134 -12.98 -1.71 17.31
C GLY A 134 -11.58 -1.06 17.38
N GLN A 135 -10.98 -0.63 16.27
CA GLN A 135 -9.54 -0.33 16.17
C GLN A 135 -9.01 1.06 16.63
N LYS A 136 -9.44 1.76 17.69
CA LYS A 136 -9.05 3.19 17.94
C LYS A 136 -9.40 4.09 16.73
N MET A 137 -9.83 5.34 16.91
CA MET A 137 -10.16 6.20 15.76
C MET A 137 -9.02 7.08 15.28
N TYR A 138 -8.08 7.41 16.17
CA TYR A 138 -6.96 8.32 15.89
C TYR A 138 -5.66 7.70 16.37
N VAL A 139 -4.62 7.81 15.54
CA VAL A 139 -3.32 7.19 15.78
C VAL A 139 -2.19 8.21 15.72
N LYS A 140 -1.13 7.97 16.49
CA LYS A 140 0.07 8.83 16.52
C LYS A 140 1.08 8.35 15.50
N CYS A 141 1.80 9.29 14.89
CA CYS A 141 2.90 8.97 13.99
C CYS A 141 3.95 8.14 14.74
N PRO A 142 4.41 7.01 14.18
CA PRO A 142 5.39 6.16 14.85
C PRO A 142 6.77 6.84 14.97
N VAL A 143 7.04 7.88 14.16
CA VAL A 143 8.32 8.60 14.14
C VAL A 143 8.28 9.84 15.06
N CYS A 144 7.37 10.79 14.83
CA CYS A 144 7.32 12.05 15.60
C CYS A 144 6.24 12.09 16.69
N THR A 145 5.42 11.05 16.84
CA THR A 145 4.34 10.95 17.84
C THR A 145 3.19 11.98 17.70
N THR A 146 3.25 12.86 16.70
CA THR A 146 2.17 13.80 16.36
C THR A 146 0.96 13.03 15.87
N MET A 147 -0.25 13.52 16.19
CA MET A 147 -1.49 12.90 15.73
C MET A 147 -1.53 12.87 14.19
N MET A 148 -1.80 11.71 13.62
CA MET A 148 -1.90 11.55 12.17
C MET A 148 -3.27 12.05 11.68
N ASN A 149 -3.27 12.68 10.51
CA ASN A 149 -4.47 13.18 9.87
C ASN A 149 -5.20 12.04 9.17
N ARG A 150 -6.37 11.68 9.70
CA ARG A 150 -7.27 10.71 9.08
C ARG A 150 -7.94 11.33 7.86
N LYS A 151 -7.61 10.87 6.65
CA LYS A 151 -8.10 11.45 5.39
C LYS A 151 -8.61 10.38 4.45
N LEU A 152 -9.65 10.69 3.68
CA LEU A 152 -10.04 9.88 2.54
C LEU A 152 -8.89 9.90 1.52
N PHE A 153 -8.40 8.72 1.11
CA PHE A 153 -7.27 8.61 0.18
C PHE A 153 -7.51 9.37 -1.12
N ALA A 154 -8.66 9.14 -1.74
CA ALA A 154 -9.12 9.88 -2.91
C ALA A 154 -10.65 9.77 -3.01
N MET A 155 -11.28 10.75 -3.67
CA MET A 155 -12.72 10.70 -3.88
C MET A 155 -13.11 9.47 -4.71
N GLY A 156 -13.99 8.63 -4.15
CA GLY A 156 -14.41 7.37 -4.78
C GLY A 156 -13.56 6.15 -4.41
N ALA A 157 -12.44 6.30 -3.71
CA ALA A 157 -11.63 5.17 -3.25
C ALA A 157 -12.29 4.41 -2.10
N GLY A 158 -13.04 5.10 -1.25
CA GLY A 158 -13.66 4.50 -0.06
C GLY A 158 -12.64 3.92 0.94
N VAL A 159 -11.39 4.40 0.89
CA VAL A 159 -10.30 4.03 1.79
C VAL A 159 -9.89 5.26 2.58
N ILE A 160 -9.81 5.15 3.90
CA ILE A 160 -9.42 6.22 4.81
C ILE A 160 -8.04 5.88 5.33
N VAL A 161 -7.06 6.75 5.15
CA VAL A 161 -5.68 6.53 5.58
C VAL A 161 -5.29 7.52 6.67
N ASP A 162 -4.35 7.14 7.52
CA ASP A 162 -3.80 8.02 8.56
C ASP A 162 -2.47 8.60 8.06
N VAL A 163 -2.37 9.92 7.89
CA VAL A 163 -1.20 10.59 7.25
C VAL A 163 -0.45 11.47 8.25
N CYS A 164 0.86 11.25 8.38
CA CYS A 164 1.78 12.20 8.99
C CYS A 164 2.40 13.06 7.88
N ARG A 165 2.33 14.38 8.06
CA ARG A 165 2.84 15.36 7.08
C ARG A 165 4.32 15.21 6.77
N ASP A 166 5.13 14.80 7.75
CA ASP A 166 6.59 14.81 7.62
C ASP A 166 7.18 13.41 7.42
N HIS A 167 6.51 12.35 7.88
CA HIS A 167 7.13 11.03 7.95
C HIS A 167 6.51 10.00 7.01
N GLY A 168 5.20 10.02 6.78
CA GLY A 168 4.58 8.97 5.97
C GLY A 168 3.13 8.67 6.31
N THR A 169 2.63 7.58 5.74
CA THR A 169 1.23 7.17 5.81
C THR A 169 1.11 5.79 6.44
N PHE A 170 0.18 5.67 7.37
CA PHE A 170 -0.22 4.40 7.97
C PHE A 170 -1.50 3.89 7.29
N PHE A 171 -1.49 2.61 6.97
CA PHE A 171 -2.57 1.86 6.35
C PHE A 171 -3.01 0.78 7.34
N ASP A 172 -4.30 0.78 7.69
CA ASP A 172 -4.88 -0.36 8.37
C ASP A 172 -4.88 -1.60 7.46
N THR A 173 -5.13 -2.76 8.06
CA THR A 173 -5.14 -4.04 7.35
C THR A 173 -6.01 -3.96 6.10
N GLY A 174 -5.44 -4.26 4.94
CA GLY A 174 -6.18 -4.30 3.67
C GLY A 174 -6.45 -2.95 3.01
N GLU A 175 -6.06 -1.82 3.61
CA GLU A 175 -6.24 -0.50 2.99
C GLU A 175 -5.29 -0.25 1.82
N LEU A 176 -4.00 -0.59 1.96
CA LEU A 176 -3.01 -0.41 0.89
C LEU A 176 -3.37 -1.22 -0.39
N PRO A 177 -3.77 -2.50 -0.31
CA PRO A 177 -4.28 -3.23 -1.48
C PRO A 177 -5.46 -2.55 -2.18
N ARG A 178 -6.42 -2.00 -1.43
CA ARG A 178 -7.57 -1.27 -2.01
C ARG A 178 -7.15 0.03 -2.68
N VAL A 179 -6.17 0.73 -2.13
CA VAL A 179 -5.55 1.89 -2.78
C VAL A 179 -4.90 1.48 -4.09
N ILE A 180 -4.10 0.41 -4.10
CA ILE A 180 -3.44 -0.11 -5.31
C ILE A 180 -4.49 -0.47 -6.37
N GLU A 181 -5.54 -1.20 -5.99
CA GLU A 181 -6.63 -1.56 -6.91
C GLU A 181 -7.32 -0.31 -7.49
N PHE A 182 -7.65 0.66 -6.64
CA PHE A 182 -8.26 1.91 -7.08
C PHE A 182 -7.37 2.65 -8.09
N VAL A 183 -6.06 2.72 -7.86
CA VAL A 183 -5.10 3.31 -8.78
C VAL A 183 -5.06 2.55 -10.10
N MET A 184 -4.97 1.22 -10.06
CA MET A 184 -4.95 0.36 -11.26
C MET A 184 -6.23 0.47 -12.11
N GLN A 185 -7.37 0.79 -11.48
CA GLN A 185 -8.65 1.03 -12.17
C GLN A 185 -8.83 2.46 -12.70
N GLY A 186 -7.81 3.31 -12.54
CA GLY A 186 -7.86 4.73 -12.90
C GLY A 186 -8.77 5.57 -12.02
N GLY A 187 -8.84 5.19 -10.75
CA GLY A 187 -9.59 5.92 -9.77
C GLY A 187 -9.04 7.33 -9.56
N LEU A 188 -7.72 7.55 -9.69
CA LEU A 188 -7.11 8.85 -9.47
C LEU A 188 -7.55 9.89 -10.51
N GLU A 189 -7.57 9.55 -11.80
CA GLU A 189 -8.02 10.49 -12.84
C GLU A 189 -9.52 10.78 -12.71
N LYS A 190 -10.32 9.77 -12.36
CA LYS A 190 -11.75 9.93 -12.10
C LYS A 190 -11.99 10.83 -10.89
N ALA A 191 -11.22 10.65 -9.82
CA ALA A 191 -11.29 11.46 -8.61
C ALA A 191 -10.93 12.92 -8.90
N GLU A 192 -9.86 13.15 -9.66
CA GLU A 192 -9.42 14.49 -10.07
C GLU A 192 -10.49 15.20 -10.89
N LYS A 193 -11.01 14.55 -11.94
CA LYS A 193 -12.07 15.13 -12.78
C LYS A 193 -13.28 15.55 -11.94
N LYS A 194 -13.73 14.68 -11.03
CA LYS A 194 -14.87 14.94 -10.16
C LYS A 194 -14.58 16.06 -9.15
N GLU A 195 -13.35 16.19 -8.67
CA GLU A 195 -12.96 17.28 -7.76
C GLU A 195 -12.92 18.63 -8.50
N ILE A 196 -12.41 18.66 -9.74
CA ILE A 196 -12.45 19.85 -10.60
C ILE A 196 -13.90 20.27 -10.87
N GLU A 197 -14.78 19.31 -11.20
CA GLU A 197 -16.20 19.56 -11.41
C GLU A 197 -16.86 20.12 -10.15
N ARG A 198 -16.58 19.53 -8.98
CA ARG A 198 -17.09 20.00 -7.68
C ARG A 198 -16.62 21.42 -7.38
N ARG A 199 -15.33 21.71 -7.58
CA ARG A 199 -14.75 23.05 -7.34
C ARG A 199 -15.37 24.09 -8.29
N ARG A 200 -15.57 23.75 -9.56
CA ARG A 200 -16.25 24.62 -10.54
C ARG A 200 -17.70 24.90 -10.14
N ALA A 201 -18.43 23.87 -9.70
CA ALA A 201 -19.80 24.04 -9.22
C ALA A 201 -19.86 24.93 -7.97
N GLN A 202 -18.93 24.76 -7.02
CA GLN A 202 -18.85 25.61 -5.82
C GLN A 202 -18.59 27.07 -6.18
N LEU A 203 -17.63 27.36 -7.07
CA LEU A 203 -17.33 28.71 -7.53
C LEU A 203 -18.53 29.39 -8.21
N ALA A 204 -19.32 28.62 -8.98
CA ALA A 204 -20.55 29.13 -9.59
C ALA A 204 -21.61 29.52 -8.53
N VAL A 205 -21.75 28.71 -7.48
CA VAL A 205 -22.65 29.00 -6.34
C VAL A 205 -22.17 30.22 -5.56
N ASP A 206 -20.88 30.32 -5.24
CA ASP A 206 -20.33 31.44 -4.46
C ASP A 206 -20.46 32.77 -5.22
N ARG A 207 -20.25 32.75 -6.55
CA ARG A 207 -20.48 33.92 -7.42
C ARG A 207 -21.95 34.33 -7.45
N ALA A 208 -22.88 33.38 -7.47
CA ALA A 208 -24.31 33.67 -7.42
C ALA A 208 -24.74 34.24 -6.04
N ARG A 209 -24.03 33.92 -4.97
CA ARG A 209 -24.27 34.42 -3.60
C ARG A 209 -23.59 35.76 -3.28
N GLY A 210 -22.84 36.34 -4.22
CA GLY A 210 -22.11 37.60 -4.00
C GLY A 210 -21.00 37.50 -2.95
N THR A 211 -20.52 36.29 -2.65
CA THR A 211 -19.43 36.09 -1.68
C THR A 211 -18.09 36.39 -2.36
N PRO A 212 -17.21 37.22 -1.80
CA PRO A 212 -15.93 37.52 -2.43
C PRO A 212 -15.08 36.26 -2.52
N VAL A 213 -14.74 35.85 -3.74
CA VAL A 213 -13.84 34.73 -4.01
C VAL A 213 -12.41 35.18 -3.71
N ILE A 214 -11.87 34.80 -2.56
CA ILE A 214 -10.44 34.98 -2.26
C ILE A 214 -9.69 33.93 -3.06
N MET A 215 -9.04 34.33 -4.16
CA MET A 215 -8.17 33.44 -4.92
C MET A 215 -6.94 33.08 -4.07
N PRO A 216 -6.64 31.79 -3.84
CA PRO A 216 -5.37 31.40 -3.23
C PRO A 216 -4.21 31.76 -4.18
N PRO A 217 -3.00 32.04 -3.64
CA PRO A 217 -1.84 32.37 -4.46
C PRO A 217 -1.52 31.23 -5.43
N VAL A 218 -1.40 31.58 -6.72
CA VAL A 218 -1.03 30.66 -7.79
C VAL A 218 0.44 30.29 -7.58
N THR A 219 0.71 29.06 -7.14
CA THR A 219 2.06 28.51 -7.12
C THR A 219 2.28 27.76 -8.43
N ASP A 220 3.26 28.24 -9.20
CA ASP A 220 3.68 27.70 -10.48
C ASP A 220 4.60 26.49 -10.24
N THR A 221 4.09 25.28 -10.48
CA THR A 221 4.93 24.08 -10.61
C THR A 221 4.45 23.24 -11.80
N ARG A 222 4.93 23.60 -12.99
CA ARG A 222 4.76 22.81 -14.22
C ARG A 222 5.79 21.69 -14.32
N THR A 223 5.35 20.45 -14.10
CA THR A 223 5.91 19.24 -14.72
C THR A 223 4.79 18.22 -14.97
N PRO A 224 4.61 17.71 -16.21
CA PRO A 224 3.52 16.79 -16.52
C PRO A 224 3.89 15.38 -16.03
N GLY A 225 3.25 14.96 -14.93
CA GLY A 225 3.37 13.60 -14.37
C GLY A 225 3.36 13.53 -12.84
N SER A 226 3.76 14.60 -12.13
CA SER A 226 3.86 14.64 -10.66
C SER A 226 2.65 15.26 -9.94
N ALA A 227 1.82 16.01 -10.68
CA ALA A 227 0.79 16.88 -10.11
C ALA A 227 -0.25 16.13 -9.25
N LEU A 228 -0.59 14.87 -9.53
CA LEU A 228 -1.62 14.15 -8.76
C LEU A 228 -1.14 13.69 -7.38
N VAL A 229 0.11 13.23 -7.31
CA VAL A 229 0.76 12.88 -6.05
C VAL A 229 1.04 14.15 -5.26
N ASP A 230 1.49 15.20 -5.94
CA ASP A 230 1.70 16.51 -5.33
C ASP A 230 0.39 17.14 -4.87
N ILE A 231 -0.75 17.01 -5.55
CA ILE A 231 -2.05 17.57 -5.11
C ILE A 231 -2.62 16.82 -3.90
N LEU A 232 -2.46 15.49 -3.84
CA LEU A 232 -2.78 14.72 -2.63
C LEU A 232 -1.94 15.16 -1.42
N PHE A 233 -0.68 15.57 -1.65
CA PHE A 233 0.23 16.04 -0.60
C PHE A 233 0.26 17.58 -0.39
N SER A 234 -0.21 18.39 -1.34
CA SER A 234 -0.21 19.86 -1.30
C SER A 234 -1.54 20.42 -0.78
N LEU A 235 -2.62 19.64 -0.85
CA LEU A 235 -3.85 19.90 -0.08
C LEU A 235 -3.72 19.45 1.40
N LEU A 236 -2.50 19.11 1.85
CA LEU A 236 -2.10 18.98 3.25
C LEU A 236 -1.62 20.33 3.83
N GLY A 237 -2.28 21.42 3.45
CA GLY A 237 -2.31 22.66 4.23
C GLY A 237 -3.00 22.43 5.57
#